data_AF-M8CTB6-F1
#
_entry.id   AF-M8CTB6-F1
#
_cell.length_a   1.000
_cell.length_b   1.000
_cell.length_c   1.000
_cell.angle_alpha   90.00
_cell.angle_beta   90.00
_cell.angle_gamma   90.00
#
_symmetry.space_group_name_H-M   'P 1'
#
loop_
_entity.id
_entity.type
_entity.pdbx_description
1 polymer ?
#
loop_
_entity_poly.entity_id
_entity_poly.type
_entity_poly.pdbx_seq_one_letter_code
_entity_poly.pdbx_strand_id
1 'polypeptide(L)'
;MVKRRIPLLNDHVYVGSSDGLLILVEKNEPYFVKLWEPFTGYLVQFTAGIIHQQPSHFAVETRGVPRLFHAPGGLRNPRVMCYDVNNGNLEVRFGDMPVERVASMTAYKSDVFVLFHNRQLFKITGDGHEMHGEFILIHEAPALAPSAMTHYLVVSGGGNLLILVIGIAEILIFCVDVELRTAVRIYNIGSQALFLSNTRCISVNAESFPTVRENCVYQACISGYSGPCGTYEFSLMRPRKRKIYHQSFVNDVTYTLGGRPLSMCPVLIHYCLFRNKCRRPLS
;
A
#
# COMPACT_ATOMS: atom_id res chain seq x y z
N MET A 1 15.36 6.14 -20.72
CA MET A 1 14.89 6.37 -19.34
C MET A 1 15.61 7.58 -18.78
N VAL A 2 14.89 8.70 -18.61
CA VAL A 2 15.41 9.91 -17.97
C VAL A 2 15.40 9.68 -16.47
N LYS A 3 16.54 9.77 -15.79
CA LYS A 3 16.60 9.75 -14.32
C LYS A 3 16.57 11.18 -13.82
N ARG A 4 15.44 11.61 -13.26
CA ARG A 4 15.37 12.88 -12.54
C ARG A 4 15.82 12.63 -11.11
N ARG A 5 16.94 13.23 -10.71
CA ARG A 5 17.31 13.27 -9.29
C ARG A 5 16.31 14.20 -8.62
N ILE A 6 15.63 13.71 -7.59
CA ILE A 6 14.71 14.50 -6.78
C ILE A 6 15.43 14.74 -5.45
N PRO A 7 16.11 15.89 -5.27
CA PRO A 7 16.90 16.15 -4.06
C PRO A 7 16.08 16.01 -2.77
N LEU A 8 14.77 16.28 -2.84
CA LEU A 8 13.83 16.11 -1.74
C LEU A 8 13.85 14.68 -1.14
N LEU A 9 14.09 13.63 -1.94
CA LEU A 9 14.14 12.25 -1.45
C LEU A 9 15.43 11.91 -0.65
N ASN A 10 16.40 12.84 -0.58
CA ASN A 10 17.61 12.61 0.21
C ASN A 10 17.31 12.63 1.71
N ASP A 11 16.39 13.49 2.15
CA ASP A 11 16.05 13.68 3.57
C ASP A 11 14.72 13.03 3.96
N HIS A 12 14.00 12.49 2.97
CA HIS A 12 12.69 11.90 3.14
C HIS A 12 12.65 10.42 2.74
N VAL A 13 11.64 9.75 3.26
CA VAL A 13 11.30 8.36 3.10
C VAL A 13 9.94 8.30 2.41
N TYR A 14 9.87 7.66 1.24
CA TYR A 14 8.65 7.51 0.48
C TYR A 14 7.77 6.39 1.05
N VAL A 15 6.66 6.70 1.71
CA VAL A 15 5.86 5.69 2.45
C VAL A 15 4.60 5.22 1.73
N GLY A 16 4.09 5.98 0.76
CA GLY A 16 2.85 5.66 0.07
C GLY A 16 2.42 6.75 -0.89
N SER A 17 1.29 6.57 -1.55
CA SER A 17 0.72 7.57 -2.44
C SER A 17 -0.79 7.58 -2.28
N SER A 18 -1.41 8.75 -2.47
CA SER A 18 -2.86 8.92 -2.47
C SER A 18 -3.23 9.99 -3.49
N ASP A 19 -4.22 9.73 -4.33
CA ASP A 19 -4.73 10.68 -5.33
C ASP A 19 -3.65 11.37 -6.17
N GLY A 20 -2.62 10.61 -6.58
CA GLY A 20 -1.50 11.10 -7.38
C GLY A 20 -0.41 11.85 -6.60
N LEU A 21 -0.62 12.10 -5.32
CA LEU A 21 0.37 12.69 -4.41
C LEU A 21 1.27 11.61 -3.80
N LEU A 22 2.55 11.92 -3.64
CA LEU A 22 3.50 11.07 -2.93
C LEU A 22 3.56 11.47 -1.46
N ILE A 23 3.41 10.48 -0.58
CA ILE A 23 3.50 10.65 0.87
C ILE A 23 4.95 10.40 1.27
N LEU A 24 5.59 11.46 1.76
CA LEU A 24 6.98 11.49 2.20
C LEU A 24 7.03 11.70 3.71
N VAL A 25 7.92 11.00 4.40
CA VAL A 25 8.18 11.18 5.83
C VAL A 25 9.62 11.59 6.00
N GLU A 26 9.91 12.62 6.79
CA GLU A 26 11.29 12.97 7.13
C GLU A 26 12.02 11.80 7.80
N LYS A 27 13.34 11.68 7.57
CA LYS A 27 14.15 10.59 8.13
C LYS A 27 14.45 10.71 9.62
N ASN A 28 14.35 11.92 10.15
CA ASN A 28 14.71 12.26 11.53
C ASN A 28 13.49 12.76 12.28
N GLU A 29 13.53 12.65 13.60
CA GLU A 29 12.51 13.24 14.47
C GLU A 29 12.39 14.74 14.21
N PRO A 30 11.15 15.28 14.17
CA PRO A 30 9.89 14.66 14.61
C PRO A 30 9.13 13.86 13.52
N TYR A 31 9.79 13.46 12.42
CA TYR A 31 9.21 12.69 11.31
C TYR A 31 8.01 13.40 10.64
N PHE A 32 8.19 14.65 10.23
CA PHE A 32 7.11 15.36 9.53
C PHE A 32 6.72 14.65 8.24
N VAL A 33 5.42 14.67 7.97
CA VAL A 33 4.84 14.09 6.76
C VAL A 33 4.62 15.20 5.73
N LYS A 34 4.96 14.92 4.48
CA LYS A 34 4.77 15.82 3.35
C LYS A 34 4.04 15.13 2.21
N LEU A 35 3.09 15.82 1.61
CA LEU A 35 2.47 15.44 0.35
C LEU A 35 3.21 16.17 -0.76
N TRP A 36 3.80 15.40 -1.66
CA TRP A 36 4.55 15.93 -2.78
C TRP A 36 3.85 15.59 -4.09
N GLU A 37 3.53 16.62 -4.87
CA GLU A 37 3.01 16.49 -6.22
C GLU A 37 4.22 16.42 -7.18
N PRO A 38 4.42 15.29 -7.90
CA PRO A 38 5.67 15.04 -8.61
C PRO A 38 5.85 15.81 -9.93
N PHE A 39 4.78 16.41 -10.48
CA PHE A 39 4.82 17.04 -11.81
C PHE A 39 5.05 18.55 -11.74
N THR A 40 4.28 19.24 -10.91
CA THR A 40 4.41 20.65 -10.52
C THR A 40 5.50 20.87 -9.46
N GLY A 41 5.79 19.85 -8.64
CA GLY A 41 6.72 19.97 -7.51
C GLY A 41 6.11 20.59 -6.26
N TYR A 42 4.80 20.84 -6.25
CA TYR A 42 4.07 21.37 -5.10
C TYR A 42 4.22 20.46 -3.88
N LEU A 43 4.38 21.06 -2.70
CA LEU A 43 4.66 20.35 -1.45
C LEU A 43 3.80 20.91 -0.33
N VAL A 44 3.06 20.03 0.35
CA VAL A 44 2.30 20.34 1.56
C VAL A 44 2.93 19.60 2.72
N GLN A 45 3.28 20.30 3.80
CA GLN A 45 3.80 19.69 5.01
C GLN A 45 2.73 19.71 6.11
N PHE A 46 2.50 18.57 6.74
CA PHE A 46 1.68 18.50 7.96
C PHE A 46 2.45 19.10 9.14
N THR A 47 1.80 19.95 9.93
CA THR A 47 2.43 20.65 11.07
C THR A 47 2.78 19.73 12.23
N ALA A 48 2.15 18.56 12.33
CA ALA A 48 2.41 17.56 13.36
C ALA A 48 3.35 16.45 12.86
N GLY A 49 4.33 16.10 13.70
CA GLY A 49 5.15 14.91 13.51
C GLY A 49 4.37 13.62 13.80
N ILE A 50 4.80 12.51 13.21
CA ILE A 50 4.21 11.19 13.48
C ILE A 50 5.16 10.34 14.32
N ILE A 51 4.60 9.37 15.06
CA ILE A 51 5.40 8.30 15.65
C ILE A 51 5.67 7.27 14.56
N HIS A 52 6.81 7.40 13.87
CA HIS A 52 7.13 6.50 12.76
C HIS A 52 7.71 5.17 13.25
N GLN A 53 6.84 4.17 13.41
CA GLN A 53 7.22 2.75 13.62
C GLN A 53 6.98 1.95 12.35
N GLN A 54 7.86 0.99 12.02
CA GLN A 54 7.62 0.09 10.89
C GLN A 54 7.09 -1.27 11.36
N PRO A 55 6.06 -1.83 10.70
CA PRO A 55 5.33 -1.27 9.56
C PRO A 55 4.42 -0.09 9.97
N SER A 56 4.10 0.80 9.03
CA SER A 56 3.09 1.87 9.19
C SER A 56 2.24 1.92 7.93
N HIS A 57 0.95 2.20 8.11
CA HIS A 57 -0.01 2.36 7.02
C HIS A 57 -0.44 3.82 6.94
N PHE A 58 -0.54 4.33 5.72
CA PHE A 58 -0.90 5.71 5.44
C PHE A 58 -1.98 5.77 4.38
N ALA A 59 -2.91 6.69 4.55
CA ALA A 59 -3.89 7.09 3.55
C ALA A 59 -4.07 8.59 3.65
N VAL A 60 -4.33 9.25 2.52
CA VAL A 60 -4.56 10.69 2.51
C VAL A 60 -5.85 10.96 1.77
N GLU A 61 -6.76 11.61 2.46
CA GLU A 61 -8.00 12.12 1.89
C GLU A 61 -7.71 13.56 1.43
N THR A 62 -8.01 13.88 0.16
CA THR A 62 -7.63 15.17 -0.43
C THR A 62 -8.82 16.03 -0.88
N ARG A 63 -10.07 15.64 -0.59
CA ARG A 63 -11.23 16.50 -0.90
C ARG A 63 -11.35 17.57 0.17
N GLY A 64 -10.96 18.80 -0.19
CA GLY A 64 -10.93 19.93 0.72
C GLY A 64 -9.55 20.10 1.33
N VAL A 65 -9.48 20.26 2.66
CA VAL A 65 -8.19 20.32 3.37
C VAL A 65 -7.62 18.91 3.48
N PRO A 66 -6.40 18.64 2.96
CA PRO A 66 -5.84 17.30 3.01
C PRO A 66 -5.75 16.75 4.43
N ARG A 67 -6.16 15.50 4.63
CA ARG A 67 -6.06 14.82 5.92
C ARG A 67 -5.23 13.56 5.78
N LEU A 68 -4.22 13.45 6.63
CA LEU A 68 -3.40 12.25 6.74
C LEU A 68 -4.01 11.31 7.77
N PHE A 69 -4.18 10.06 7.38
CA PHE A 69 -4.49 8.97 8.27
C PHE A 69 -3.24 8.11 8.45
N HIS A 70 -2.91 7.80 9.69
CA HIS A 70 -1.76 6.97 10.03
C HIS A 70 -2.17 5.90 11.02
N ALA A 71 -1.82 4.65 10.71
CA ALA A 71 -1.97 3.53 11.61
C ALA A 71 -0.59 2.87 11.83
N PRO A 72 -0.04 2.89 13.05
CA PRO A 72 1.13 2.10 13.39
C PRO A 72 0.81 0.62 13.16
N GLY A 73 1.60 -0.02 12.30
CA GLY A 73 1.45 -1.43 12.00
C GLY A 73 2.09 -2.31 13.07
N GLY A 74 1.71 -3.59 13.08
CA GLY A 74 2.26 -4.61 13.98
C GLY A 74 1.58 -4.69 15.36
N LEU A 75 0.84 -3.66 15.78
CA LEU A 75 0.05 -3.68 17.01
C LEU A 75 -1.33 -4.30 16.76
N ARG A 76 -1.79 -5.16 17.69
CA ARG A 76 -3.15 -5.74 17.65
C ARG A 76 -4.24 -4.77 18.08
N ASN A 77 -3.90 -3.62 18.67
CA ASN A 77 -4.89 -2.59 18.98
C ASN A 77 -4.39 -1.26 18.38
N PRO A 78 -4.41 -1.14 17.04
CA PRO A 78 -3.83 0.00 16.36
C PRO A 78 -4.69 1.24 16.60
N ARG A 79 -4.08 2.31 17.11
CA ARG A 79 -4.69 3.64 17.13
C ARG A 79 -4.54 4.25 15.75
N VAL A 80 -5.65 4.56 15.10
CA VAL A 80 -5.65 5.28 13.84
C VAL A 80 -5.69 6.78 14.15
N MET A 81 -4.66 7.49 13.74
CA MET A 81 -4.50 8.91 13.94
C MET A 81 -4.93 9.67 12.68
N CYS A 82 -5.62 10.80 12.85
CA CYS A 82 -5.96 11.73 11.79
C CYS A 82 -5.20 13.04 12.03
N TYR A 83 -4.62 13.61 10.97
CA TYR A 83 -3.89 14.86 11.01
C TYR A 83 -4.43 15.79 9.92
N ASP A 84 -4.76 17.01 10.29
CA ASP A 84 -4.97 18.10 9.34
C ASP A 84 -3.60 18.72 8.98
N VAL A 85 -3.49 19.32 7.79
CA VAL A 85 -2.31 20.07 7.38
C VAL A 85 -1.90 21.12 8.42
N ASN A 86 -2.88 21.84 8.97
CA ASN A 86 -2.66 23.02 9.80
C ASN A 86 -2.85 22.73 11.30
N ASN A 87 -3.89 21.98 11.63
CA ASN A 87 -4.25 21.66 13.00
C ASN A 87 -3.69 20.29 13.38
N GLY A 88 -3.21 20.15 14.63
CA GLY A 88 -2.44 19.01 15.10
C GLY A 88 -3.13 17.64 15.01
N ASN A 89 -2.58 16.66 15.72
CA ASN A 89 -3.05 15.28 15.69
C ASN A 89 -4.36 15.09 16.47
N LEU A 90 -5.37 14.54 15.81
CA LEU A 90 -6.55 13.98 16.48
C LEU A 90 -6.37 12.45 16.57
N GLU A 91 -6.30 11.91 17.79
CA GLU A 91 -6.44 10.47 17.99
C GLU A 91 -7.91 10.13 17.75
N VAL A 92 -8.20 9.49 16.61
CA VAL A 92 -9.58 9.09 16.31
C VAL A 92 -9.80 7.71 16.92
N ARG A 93 -10.51 7.70 18.04
CA ARG A 93 -11.03 6.46 18.64
C ARG A 93 -12.34 6.10 17.98
N PHE A 94 -12.24 5.25 16.99
CA PHE A 94 -13.38 4.49 16.46
C PHE A 94 -13.79 3.46 17.53
N GLY A 95 -15.09 3.34 17.83
CA GLY A 95 -15.64 2.54 18.95
C GLY A 95 -15.13 1.09 19.06
N ASP A 96 -15.95 0.10 18.70
CA ASP A 96 -15.59 -1.33 18.79
C ASP A 96 -14.66 -1.78 17.65
N MET A 97 -13.52 -1.10 17.48
CA MET A 97 -12.48 -1.56 16.55
C MET A 97 -12.00 -2.96 16.95
N PRO A 98 -11.66 -3.81 15.97
CA PRO A 98 -11.21 -5.14 16.29
C PRO A 98 -9.84 -5.07 16.94
N VAL A 99 -9.60 -5.94 17.92
CA VAL A 99 -8.26 -6.17 18.46
C VAL A 99 -7.44 -7.02 17.47
N GLU A 100 -7.20 -6.44 16.28
CA GLU A 100 -6.40 -7.01 15.20
C GLU A 100 -5.42 -5.99 14.58
N ARG A 101 -4.35 -6.49 13.98
CA ARG A 101 -3.37 -5.69 13.24
C ARG A 101 -3.96 -5.15 11.95
N VAL A 102 -3.69 -3.86 11.67
CA VAL A 102 -3.91 -3.29 10.33
C VAL A 102 -3.05 -4.05 9.32
N ALA A 103 -3.66 -4.45 8.21
CA ALA A 103 -3.00 -5.07 7.07
C ALA A 103 -2.75 -4.06 5.94
N SER A 104 -3.72 -3.18 5.67
CA SER A 104 -3.61 -2.16 4.62
C SER A 104 -4.56 -1.00 4.89
N MET A 105 -4.28 0.17 4.32
CA MET A 105 -5.14 1.35 4.40
C MET A 105 -5.08 2.12 3.08
N THR A 106 -6.21 2.66 2.62
CA THR A 106 -6.28 3.52 1.42
C THR A 106 -7.43 4.51 1.53
N ALA A 107 -7.30 5.65 0.84
CA ALA A 107 -8.44 6.52 0.58
C ALA A 107 -9.22 6.00 -0.63
N TYR A 108 -10.54 6.17 -0.63
CA TYR A 108 -11.45 5.81 -1.71
C TYR A 108 -12.72 6.65 -1.62
N LYS A 109 -13.06 7.37 -2.69
CA LYS A 109 -14.28 8.20 -2.80
C LYS A 109 -14.54 9.12 -1.57
N SER A 110 -13.53 9.88 -1.13
CA SER A 110 -13.53 10.77 0.08
C SER A 110 -13.52 10.08 1.44
N ASP A 111 -13.56 8.76 1.46
CA ASP A 111 -13.55 8.01 2.71
C ASP A 111 -12.21 7.29 2.84
N VAL A 112 -11.87 6.88 4.07
CA VAL A 112 -10.67 6.08 4.32
C VAL A 112 -11.06 4.71 4.77
N PHE A 113 -10.41 3.70 4.20
CA PHE A 113 -10.70 2.30 4.49
C PHE A 113 -9.49 1.63 5.11
N VAL A 114 -9.73 0.92 6.20
CA VAL A 114 -8.74 0.14 6.97
C VAL A 114 -9.09 -1.34 6.82
N LEU A 115 -8.17 -2.10 6.26
CA LEU A 115 -8.26 -3.55 6.16
C LEU A 115 -7.44 -4.17 7.29
N PHE A 116 -8.07 -5.05 8.05
CA PHE A 116 -7.43 -5.81 9.13
C PHE A 116 -6.96 -7.20 8.65
N HIS A 117 -6.00 -7.81 9.36
CA HIS A 117 -5.51 -9.15 9.01
C HIS A 117 -6.57 -10.25 9.10
N ASN A 118 -7.62 -10.04 9.90
CA ASN A 118 -8.79 -10.90 9.96
C ASN A 118 -9.81 -10.64 8.83
N ARG A 119 -9.45 -9.81 7.85
CA ARG A 119 -10.26 -9.44 6.66
C ARG A 119 -11.53 -8.67 6.96
N GLN A 120 -11.60 -8.03 8.13
CA GLN A 120 -12.58 -6.99 8.37
C GLN A 120 -12.18 -5.71 7.65
N LEU A 121 -13.15 -5.07 7.01
CA LEU A 121 -13.00 -3.77 6.37
C LEU A 121 -13.77 -2.74 7.18
N PHE A 122 -13.03 -1.73 7.64
CA PHE A 122 -13.54 -0.63 8.43
C PHE A 122 -13.45 0.65 7.63
N LYS A 123 -14.56 1.38 7.55
CA LYS A 123 -14.65 2.67 6.86
C LYS A 123 -14.58 3.79 7.87
N ILE A 124 -13.87 4.84 7.51
CA ILE A 124 -13.70 6.08 8.26
C ILE A 124 -14.29 7.20 7.41
N THR A 125 -15.20 7.97 7.99
CA THR A 125 -15.86 9.13 7.38
C THR A 125 -15.75 10.34 8.31
N GLY A 126 -15.82 11.54 7.77
CA GLY A 126 -15.86 12.75 8.58
C GLY A 126 -15.35 14.00 7.86
N ASP A 127 -15.50 15.13 8.54
CA ASP A 127 -15.14 16.46 8.03
C ASP A 127 -13.88 17.04 8.70
N GLY A 128 -13.21 16.25 9.54
CA GLY A 128 -12.00 16.63 10.26
C GLY A 128 -12.26 17.19 11.65
N HIS A 129 -13.47 17.69 11.92
CA HIS A 129 -13.91 18.06 13.27
C HIS A 129 -14.55 16.87 13.98
N GLU A 130 -15.38 16.13 13.25
CA GLU A 130 -15.99 14.89 13.73
C GLU A 130 -15.65 13.76 12.76
N MET A 131 -15.16 12.66 13.32
CA MET A 131 -14.75 11.48 12.56
C MET A 131 -15.51 10.28 13.10
N HIS A 132 -16.16 9.56 12.20
CA HIS A 132 -16.91 8.35 12.50
C HIS A 132 -16.27 7.16 11.80
N GLY A 133 -16.52 5.97 12.34
CA GLY A 133 -16.14 4.77 11.63
C GLY A 133 -17.08 3.63 11.89
N GLU A 134 -17.19 2.76 10.90
CA GLU A 134 -18.10 1.63 10.89
C GLU A 134 -17.50 0.43 10.15
N PHE A 135 -17.94 -0.77 10.51
CA PHE A 135 -17.65 -1.95 9.72
C PHE A 135 -18.54 -2.01 8.49
N ILE A 136 -17.92 -2.27 7.35
CA ILE A 136 -18.61 -2.44 6.07
C ILE A 136 -18.57 -3.87 5.61
N LEU A 137 -17.52 -4.61 5.96
CA LEU A 137 -17.42 -6.02 5.61
C LEU A 137 -16.77 -6.79 6.75
N ILE A 138 -17.41 -7.87 7.15
CA ILE A 138 -16.81 -8.91 7.99
C ILE A 138 -16.68 -10.14 7.12
N HIS A 139 -15.51 -10.35 6.52
CA HIS A 139 -15.29 -11.57 5.76
C HIS A 139 -14.70 -12.63 6.68
N GLU A 140 -15.53 -13.59 7.12
CA GLU A 140 -15.04 -14.79 7.80
C GLU A 140 -14.18 -15.61 6.85
N ALA A 141 -13.03 -16.10 7.30
CA ALA A 141 -12.14 -16.87 6.44
C ALA A 141 -12.66 -18.29 6.25
N PRO A 142 -12.47 -18.91 5.06
CA PRO A 142 -12.34 -20.36 5.05
C PRO A 142 -11.19 -20.73 6.00
N ALA A 143 -11.25 -21.90 6.62
CA ALA A 143 -10.40 -22.40 7.71
C ALA A 143 -8.89 -22.51 7.44
N LEU A 144 -8.33 -21.71 6.53
CA LEU A 144 -6.91 -21.53 6.32
C LEU A 144 -6.33 -20.64 7.42
N ALA A 145 -5.21 -21.08 8.01
CA ALA A 145 -4.56 -20.38 9.11
C ALA A 145 -4.23 -18.92 8.75
N PRO A 146 -4.69 -17.92 9.54
CA PRO A 146 -4.48 -16.49 9.28
C PRO A 146 -3.02 -16.05 9.16
N SER A 147 -2.07 -16.87 9.63
CA SER A 147 -0.64 -16.53 9.74
C SER A 147 0.15 -16.62 8.43
N ALA A 148 -0.41 -17.23 7.36
CA ALA A 148 0.31 -17.43 6.09
C ALA A 148 -0.15 -16.50 4.95
N MET A 149 -1.07 -15.57 5.20
CA MET A 149 -1.65 -14.72 4.15
C MET A 149 -1.27 -13.26 4.31
N THR A 150 -0.90 -12.64 3.19
CA THR A 150 -0.71 -11.17 3.10
C THR A 150 -1.94 -10.55 2.46
N HIS A 151 -2.41 -9.45 3.04
CA HIS A 151 -3.62 -8.76 2.59
C HIS A 151 -3.29 -7.36 2.12
N TYR A 152 -3.87 -6.94 1.01
CA TYR A 152 -3.75 -5.57 0.50
C TYR A 152 -5.12 -4.98 0.20
N LEU A 153 -5.20 -3.67 0.40
CA LEU A 153 -6.32 -2.85 -0.02
C LEU A 153 -5.79 -1.86 -1.05
N VAL A 154 -6.38 -1.84 -2.24
CA VAL A 154 -5.91 -0.99 -3.35
C VAL A 154 -7.10 -0.45 -4.14
N VAL A 155 -7.02 0.79 -4.58
CA VAL A 155 -7.95 1.36 -5.55
C VAL A 155 -7.39 1.08 -6.95
N SER A 156 -8.19 0.43 -7.80
CA SER A 156 -7.81 0.17 -9.18
C SER A 156 -7.93 1.45 -10.03
N GLY A 157 -7.24 1.50 -11.16
CA GLY A 157 -7.37 2.62 -12.12
C GLY A 157 -8.77 2.75 -12.72
N GLY A 158 -9.61 1.71 -12.61
CA GLY A 158 -11.03 1.76 -12.96
C GLY A 158 -11.93 2.33 -11.85
N GLY A 159 -11.34 2.78 -10.72
CA GLY A 159 -12.08 3.35 -9.60
C GLY A 159 -12.78 2.31 -8.73
N ASN A 160 -12.33 1.05 -8.73
CA ASN A 160 -12.87 0.01 -7.84
C ASN A 160 -11.97 -0.17 -6.62
N LEU A 161 -12.57 -0.33 -5.44
CA LEU A 161 -11.85 -0.74 -4.24
C LEU A 161 -11.68 -2.26 -4.23
N LEU A 162 -10.44 -2.73 -4.18
CA LEU A 162 -10.10 -4.14 -4.25
C LEU A 162 -9.40 -4.62 -2.97
N ILE A 163 -9.82 -5.80 -2.49
CA ILE A 163 -9.10 -6.56 -1.46
C ILE A 163 -8.34 -7.69 -2.16
N LEU A 164 -7.02 -7.75 -1.94
CA LEU A 164 -6.18 -8.85 -2.39
C LEU A 164 -5.82 -9.72 -1.19
N VAL A 165 -5.99 -11.03 -1.33
CA VAL A 165 -5.55 -12.03 -0.36
C VAL A 165 -4.54 -12.93 -1.04
N ILE A 166 -3.31 -12.94 -0.52
CA ILE A 166 -2.21 -13.70 -1.11
C ILE A 166 -1.83 -14.80 -0.15
N GLY A 167 -2.10 -16.04 -0.55
CA GLY A 167 -1.60 -17.24 0.08
C GLY A 167 -0.36 -17.79 -0.62
N ILE A 168 0.09 -18.95 -0.16
CA ILE A 168 1.24 -19.66 -0.75
C ILE A 168 0.95 -20.14 -2.18
N ALA A 169 -0.27 -20.62 -2.42
CA ALA A 169 -0.69 -21.26 -3.65
C ALA A 169 -1.65 -20.41 -4.52
N GLU A 170 -2.32 -19.43 -3.92
CA GLU A 170 -3.39 -18.68 -4.59
C GLU A 170 -3.32 -17.18 -4.30
N ILE A 171 -3.82 -16.42 -5.27
CA ILE A 171 -4.11 -14.99 -5.14
C ILE A 171 -5.61 -14.84 -5.37
N LEU A 172 -6.31 -14.33 -4.36
CA LEU A 172 -7.73 -14.03 -4.41
C LEU A 172 -7.90 -12.52 -4.49
N ILE A 173 -8.82 -12.08 -5.33
CA ILE A 173 -9.15 -10.66 -5.50
C ILE A 173 -10.65 -10.52 -5.30
N PHE A 174 -11.04 -9.58 -4.47
CA PHE A 174 -12.43 -9.25 -4.21
C PHE A 174 -12.66 -7.78 -4.56
N CYS A 175 -13.71 -7.52 -5.35
CA CYS A 175 -14.22 -6.18 -5.56
C CYS A 175 -15.16 -5.83 -4.41
N VAL A 176 -14.91 -4.71 -3.73
CA VAL A 176 -15.72 -4.24 -2.62
C VAL A 176 -16.85 -3.38 -3.15
N ASP A 177 -18.08 -3.76 -2.81
CA ASP A 177 -19.24 -2.89 -2.92
C ASP A 177 -19.50 -2.26 -1.54
N VAL A 178 -19.17 -0.98 -1.44
CA VAL A 178 -19.27 -0.22 -0.19
C VAL A 178 -20.73 0.02 0.18
N GLU A 179 -21.61 0.21 -0.79
CA GLU A 179 -23.03 0.52 -0.57
C GLU A 179 -23.78 -0.73 -0.12
N LEU A 180 -23.55 -1.84 -0.82
CA LEU A 180 -24.15 -3.14 -0.49
C LEU A 180 -23.45 -3.84 0.67
N ARG A 181 -22.34 -3.31 1.20
CA ARG A 181 -21.56 -3.90 2.29
C ARG A 181 -21.10 -5.33 1.98
N THR A 182 -20.71 -5.57 0.75
CA THR A 182 -20.30 -6.91 0.27
C THR A 182 -18.96 -6.86 -0.46
N ALA A 183 -18.34 -8.02 -0.62
CA ALA A 183 -17.19 -8.17 -1.48
C ALA A 183 -17.34 -9.43 -2.34
N VAL A 184 -17.23 -9.26 -3.65
CA VAL A 184 -17.43 -10.34 -4.62
C VAL A 184 -16.09 -10.74 -5.20
N ARG A 185 -15.78 -12.05 -5.19
CA ARG A 185 -14.57 -12.57 -5.82
C ARG A 185 -14.60 -12.29 -7.32
N ILE A 186 -13.54 -11.69 -7.83
CA ILE A 186 -13.37 -11.39 -9.26
C ILE A 186 -12.13 -12.08 -9.83
N TYR A 187 -12.19 -12.35 -11.14
CA TYR A 187 -11.10 -12.96 -11.91
C TYR A 187 -10.67 -12.08 -13.09
N ASN A 188 -11.29 -10.90 -13.20
CA ASN A 188 -11.02 -9.94 -14.25
C ASN A 188 -10.94 -8.53 -13.65
N ILE A 189 -9.76 -7.92 -13.70
CA ILE A 189 -9.53 -6.52 -13.32
C ILE A 189 -9.42 -5.59 -14.54
N GLY A 190 -9.79 -6.08 -15.73
CA GLY A 190 -9.76 -5.34 -16.99
C GLY A 190 -8.34 -5.03 -17.43
N SER A 191 -8.13 -3.82 -17.97
CA SER A 191 -6.83 -3.30 -18.40
C SER A 191 -5.84 -3.09 -17.25
N GLN A 192 -6.22 -3.35 -16.00
CA GLN A 192 -5.36 -3.15 -14.85
C GLN A 192 -4.35 -4.29 -14.66
N ALA A 193 -3.21 -3.95 -14.09
CA ALA A 193 -2.23 -4.87 -13.55
C ALA A 193 -1.88 -4.48 -12.12
N LEU A 194 -1.73 -5.49 -11.25
CA LEU A 194 -1.39 -5.29 -9.85
C LEU A 194 0.06 -5.65 -9.61
N PHE A 195 0.80 -4.78 -8.94
CA PHE A 195 2.19 -5.00 -8.54
C PHE A 195 2.26 -5.04 -7.03
N LEU A 196 2.90 -6.06 -6.48
CA LEU A 196 2.94 -6.24 -5.03
C LEU A 196 4.24 -6.87 -4.53
N SER A 197 4.56 -6.55 -3.28
CA SER A 197 5.69 -7.08 -2.51
C SER A 197 5.19 -7.72 -1.20
N ASN A 198 6.06 -7.79 -0.19
CA ASN A 198 5.66 -8.14 1.19
C ASN A 198 5.16 -6.92 1.98
N THR A 199 5.21 -5.71 1.41
CA THR A 199 4.90 -4.47 2.15
C THR A 199 4.00 -3.49 1.40
N ARG A 200 3.90 -3.57 0.08
CA ARG A 200 3.14 -2.61 -0.74
C ARG A 200 2.43 -3.29 -1.89
N CYS A 201 1.35 -2.67 -2.33
CA CYS A 201 0.60 -2.99 -3.53
C CYS A 201 0.31 -1.70 -4.31
N ILE A 202 0.34 -1.76 -5.63
CA ILE A 202 -0.08 -0.68 -6.53
C ILE A 202 -0.85 -1.27 -7.72
N SER A 203 -1.90 -0.58 -8.15
CA SER A 203 -2.61 -0.87 -9.40
C SER A 203 -2.14 0.10 -10.48
N VAL A 204 -1.95 -0.40 -11.69
CA VAL A 204 -1.61 0.42 -12.86
C VAL A 204 -2.46 0.03 -14.07
N ASN A 205 -2.75 0.99 -14.96
CA ASN A 205 -3.31 0.65 -16.27
C ASN A 205 -2.19 0.05 -17.15
N ALA A 206 -2.36 -1.19 -17.58
CA ALA A 206 -1.41 -1.90 -18.43
C ALA A 206 -1.28 -1.27 -19.83
N GLU A 207 -2.32 -0.60 -20.34
CA GLU A 207 -2.26 0.13 -21.62
C GLU A 207 -1.23 1.25 -21.60
N SER A 208 -0.93 1.79 -20.42
CA SER A 208 0.11 2.82 -20.24
C SER A 208 1.53 2.24 -20.33
N PHE A 209 1.70 0.91 -20.34
CA PHE A 209 2.99 0.24 -20.25
C PHE A 209 3.08 -0.97 -21.19
N PRO A 210 3.76 -0.86 -22.35
CA PRO A 210 3.79 -1.91 -23.38
C PRO A 210 4.27 -3.30 -22.92
N THR A 211 5.05 -3.38 -21.84
CA THR A 211 5.59 -4.64 -21.30
C THR A 211 4.75 -5.24 -20.18
N VAL A 212 3.71 -4.53 -19.73
CA VAL A 212 2.81 -4.95 -18.66
C VAL A 212 1.59 -5.59 -19.30
N ARG A 213 1.19 -6.76 -18.81
CA ARG A 213 -0.01 -7.44 -19.29
C ARG A 213 -1.20 -7.03 -18.44
N GLU A 214 -2.32 -6.79 -19.11
CA GLU A 214 -3.61 -6.62 -18.46
C GLU A 214 -4.04 -7.88 -17.70
N ASN A 215 -4.97 -7.70 -16.76
CA ASN A 215 -5.56 -8.74 -15.94
C ASN A 215 -4.51 -9.69 -15.29
N CYS A 216 -3.39 -9.12 -14.84
CA CYS A 216 -2.27 -9.84 -14.26
C CYS A 216 -1.85 -9.27 -12.90
N VAL A 217 -1.29 -10.15 -12.08
CA VAL A 217 -0.65 -9.81 -10.81
C VAL A 217 0.83 -10.13 -10.89
N TYR A 218 1.66 -9.16 -10.51
CA TYR A 218 3.11 -9.23 -10.47
C TYR A 218 3.57 -9.20 -9.02
N GLN A 219 4.09 -10.33 -8.53
CA GLN A 219 4.55 -10.47 -7.14
C GLN A 219 6.07 -10.60 -7.10
N ALA A 220 6.72 -9.79 -6.28
CA ALA A 220 8.04 -10.11 -5.78
C ALA A 220 7.94 -11.02 -4.57
N CYS A 221 8.60 -12.18 -4.63
CA CYS A 221 8.77 -13.06 -3.49
C CYS A 221 10.21 -12.94 -2.97
N ILE A 222 10.34 -12.51 -1.72
CA ILE A 222 11.57 -12.63 -0.93
C ILE A 222 11.33 -13.80 0.03
N SER A 223 11.62 -15.02 -0.38
CA SER A 223 11.54 -16.16 0.55
C SER A 223 12.77 -16.15 1.46
N GLY A 224 12.56 -15.96 2.76
CA GLY A 224 13.60 -16.17 3.78
C GLY A 224 13.95 -17.66 4.02
N TYR A 225 13.19 -18.58 3.41
CA TYR A 225 13.37 -20.02 3.52
C TYR A 225 13.52 -20.59 2.11
N SER A 226 14.78 -20.83 1.70
CA SER A 226 15.27 -21.73 0.62
C SER A 226 14.61 -21.75 -0.78
N GLY A 227 13.57 -20.97 -1.04
CA GLY A 227 12.94 -20.83 -2.36
C GLY A 227 13.67 -19.82 -3.25
N PRO A 228 13.50 -19.90 -4.59
CA PRO A 228 14.10 -18.93 -5.48
C PRO A 228 13.43 -17.57 -5.33
N CYS A 229 14.18 -16.59 -4.84
CA CYS A 229 13.79 -15.18 -4.88
C CYS A 229 13.57 -14.75 -6.34
N GLY A 230 12.51 -13.99 -6.59
CA GLY A 230 12.18 -13.60 -7.96
C GLY A 230 10.84 -12.91 -8.13
N THR A 231 10.60 -12.52 -9.37
CA THR A 231 9.35 -11.92 -9.83
C THR A 231 8.47 -12.96 -10.50
N TYR A 232 7.21 -13.02 -10.08
CA TYR A 232 6.21 -13.93 -10.61
C TYR A 232 5.07 -13.14 -11.25
N GLU A 233 4.66 -13.56 -12.44
CA GLU A 233 3.40 -13.21 -13.09
C GLU A 233 2.34 -14.22 -12.71
N PHE A 234 1.13 -13.72 -12.46
CA PHE A 234 -0.07 -14.52 -12.33
C PHE A 234 -1.13 -13.92 -13.25
N SER A 235 -1.48 -14.62 -14.33
CA SER A 235 -2.64 -14.25 -15.12
C SER A 235 -3.90 -14.68 -14.40
N LEU A 236 -4.87 -13.77 -14.25
CA LEU A 236 -6.13 -14.08 -13.58
C LEU A 236 -7.09 -14.86 -14.48
N MET A 237 -6.96 -14.75 -15.81
CA MET A 237 -7.76 -15.53 -16.78
C MET A 237 -7.38 -17.01 -16.84
N ARG A 238 -6.09 -17.30 -16.68
CA ARG A 238 -5.54 -18.66 -16.66
C ARG A 238 -4.55 -18.70 -15.51
N PRO A 239 -4.98 -19.07 -14.28
CA PRO A 239 -4.15 -19.03 -13.09
C PRO A 239 -2.95 -19.96 -13.24
N ARG A 240 -1.90 -19.43 -13.85
CA ARG A 240 -0.62 -20.08 -14.09
C ARG A 240 0.44 -19.13 -13.58
N LYS A 241 1.18 -19.60 -12.57
CA LYS A 241 2.34 -18.91 -12.05
C LYS A 241 3.47 -18.99 -13.07
N ARG A 242 3.90 -17.84 -13.60
CA ARG A 242 5.05 -17.75 -14.52
C ARG A 242 6.14 -16.95 -13.85
N LYS A 243 7.32 -17.55 -13.66
CA LYS A 243 8.50 -16.82 -13.19
C LYS A 243 9.01 -15.96 -14.35
N ILE A 244 9.04 -14.64 -14.16
CA ILE A 244 9.46 -13.69 -15.22
C ILE A 244 10.92 -13.26 -15.03
N TYR A 245 11.40 -13.25 -13.78
CA TYR A 245 12.76 -12.83 -13.47
C TYR A 245 13.38 -13.71 -12.40
N HIS A 246 14.64 -14.07 -12.62
CA HIS A 246 15.49 -14.79 -11.68
C HIS A 246 16.73 -13.94 -11.40
N GLN A 247 16.79 -13.38 -10.22
CA GLN A 247 18.03 -12.86 -9.68
C GLN A 247 18.04 -13.21 -8.21
N SER A 248 19.12 -13.86 -7.78
CA SER A 248 19.38 -14.17 -6.39
C SER A 248 19.36 -12.85 -5.62
N PHE A 249 18.28 -12.58 -4.88
CA PHE A 249 18.23 -11.50 -3.90
C PHE A 249 19.08 -11.90 -2.68
N VAL A 250 20.35 -12.25 -2.92
CA VAL A 250 21.31 -12.54 -1.88
C VAL A 250 22.05 -11.23 -1.63
N ASN A 251 21.64 -10.59 -0.54
CA ASN A 251 22.44 -9.69 0.28
C ASN A 251 22.90 -8.31 -0.21
N ASP A 252 22.37 -7.73 -1.28
CA ASP A 252 22.63 -6.31 -1.54
C ASP A 252 21.40 -5.51 -1.94
N VAL A 253 21.03 -4.56 -1.07
CA VAL A 253 20.17 -3.38 -1.36
C VAL A 253 20.94 -2.38 -2.24
N THR A 254 21.75 -2.91 -3.14
CA THR A 254 22.62 -2.19 -4.05
C THR A 254 22.47 -2.91 -5.36
N TYR A 255 21.41 -2.55 -6.11
CA TYR A 255 21.60 -2.52 -7.55
C TYR A 255 22.82 -1.63 -7.77
N THR A 256 23.97 -2.25 -7.99
CA THR A 256 24.98 -1.66 -8.86
C THR A 256 24.22 -1.22 -10.10
N LEU A 257 24.04 0.09 -10.19
CA LEU A 257 23.40 0.83 -11.26
C LEU A 257 24.22 0.67 -12.56
N GLY A 258 24.39 -0.55 -13.05
CA GLY A 258 25.04 -0.88 -14.32
C GLY A 258 24.07 -1.42 -15.36
N GLY A 259 23.06 -2.20 -14.94
CA GLY A 259 22.01 -2.69 -15.83
C GLY A 259 20.84 -1.71 -15.92
N ARG A 260 20.56 -1.17 -17.12
CA ARG A 260 19.31 -0.45 -17.37
C ARG A 260 18.16 -1.47 -17.28
N PRO A 261 17.07 -1.21 -16.53
CA PRO A 261 15.90 -2.09 -16.58
C PRO A 261 15.41 -2.15 -18.04
N LEU A 262 15.30 -3.36 -18.57
CA LEU A 262 14.91 -3.60 -19.97
C LEU A 262 13.40 -3.35 -20.19
N SER A 263 12.62 -3.17 -19.12
CA SER A 263 11.18 -2.93 -19.15
C SER A 263 10.68 -2.20 -17.89
N MET A 264 9.39 -1.81 -17.88
CA MET A 264 8.77 -1.13 -16.73
C MET A 264 8.43 -2.08 -15.57
N CYS A 265 8.27 -3.38 -15.83
CA CYS A 265 7.87 -4.33 -14.78
C CYS A 265 8.88 -4.42 -13.62
N PRO A 266 10.21 -4.55 -13.85
CA PRO A 266 11.19 -4.52 -12.76
C PRO A 266 11.16 -3.22 -11.95
N VAL A 267 10.87 -2.08 -12.59
CA VAL A 267 10.80 -0.78 -11.93
C VAL A 267 9.60 -0.72 -10.98
N LEU A 268 8.42 -1.13 -11.44
CA LEU A 268 7.19 -1.15 -10.64
C LEU A 268 7.26 -2.16 -9.49
N ILE A 269 7.88 -3.33 -9.70
CA ILE A 269 8.11 -4.30 -8.63
C ILE A 269 9.10 -3.78 -7.60
N HIS A 270 10.21 -3.19 -8.05
CA HIS A 270 11.21 -2.62 -7.16
C HIS A 270 10.60 -1.52 -6.29
N TYR A 271 9.74 -0.69 -6.88
CA TYR A 271 8.93 0.26 -6.14
C TYR A 271 8.13 -0.43 -5.03
N CYS A 272 7.46 -1.56 -5.28
CA CYS A 272 6.77 -2.28 -4.21
C CYS A 272 7.75 -2.83 -3.15
N LEU A 273 8.94 -3.30 -3.53
CA LEU A 273 9.93 -3.93 -2.64
C LEU A 273 10.64 -2.98 -1.68
N PHE A 274 10.82 -1.71 -2.05
CA PHE A 274 11.75 -0.82 -1.37
C PHE A 274 11.33 -0.52 0.09
N ARG A 275 11.82 -1.30 1.05
CA ARG A 275 11.71 -0.95 2.46
C ARG A 275 12.56 0.29 2.72
N ASN A 276 11.91 1.38 3.13
CA ASN A 276 12.65 2.51 3.64
C ASN A 276 13.33 2.07 4.93
N LYS A 277 14.64 1.80 4.89
CA LYS A 277 15.41 1.68 6.12
C LYS A 277 15.43 3.06 6.77
N CYS A 278 14.47 3.35 7.66
CA CYS A 278 14.75 4.32 8.71
C CYS A 278 15.89 3.69 9.52
N ARG A 279 17.05 4.35 9.53
CA ARG A 279 18.15 3.90 10.39
C ARG A 279 17.57 3.80 11.79
N ARG A 280 17.67 2.62 12.43
CA ARG A 280 17.46 2.56 13.88
C ARG A 280 18.40 3.61 14.49
N PRO A 281 17.97 4.41 15.49
CA PRO A 281 18.94 5.12 16.30
C PRO A 281 19.91 4.06 16.82
N LEU A 282 21.20 4.31 16.58
CA LEU A 282 22.25 3.58 17.28
C LEU A 282 22.04 3.92 18.76
N SER A 283 21.55 2.94 19.51
CA SER A 283 21.56 2.96 20.97
C SER A 283 23.00 2.99 21.47
#